data_AF-A0A0B6Z2A5-F1
#
_entry.id   AF-A0A0B6Z2A5-F1
#
_cell.length_a   1.000
_cell.length_b   1.000
_cell.length_c   1.000
_cell.angle_alpha   90.00
_cell.angle_beta   90.00
_cell.angle_gamma   90.00
#
_symmetry.space_group_name_H-M   'P 1'
#
loop_
_entity.id
_entity.type
_entity.pdbx_description
1 polymer ?
#
loop_
_entity_poly.entity_id
_entity_poly.type
_entity_poly.pdbx_seq_one_letter_code
_entity_poly.pdbx_strand_id
1 'polypeptide(L)'
;FYISTAYESREIHKYVDYMLLMTYNFHGGWDNQTAHHSTILPSRYDEGINQRLCQTWAVNYWLSVGVPKSKIVLGLATYGMSFTLDDARVNGLNASSTGGGSGGRYTRQEGVLAYYEICENIQRYGWERVWIQEQD
;
A
#
# COMPACT_ATOMS: atom_id res chain seq x y z
N PHE A 1 -16.66 0.36 8.98
CA PHE A 1 -15.30 0.10 8.45
C PHE A 1 -14.54 -0.66 9.52
N TYR A 2 -13.60 -1.55 9.17
CA TYR A 2 -12.97 -2.43 10.17
C TYR A 2 -12.30 -1.69 11.34
N ILE A 3 -11.85 -0.45 11.13
CA ILE A 3 -11.32 0.38 12.22
C ILE A 3 -12.36 0.59 13.33
N SER A 4 -13.60 0.96 13.00
CA SER A 4 -14.62 1.25 14.01
C SER A 4 -15.18 0.01 14.71
N THR A 5 -14.93 -1.18 14.16
CA THR A 5 -15.35 -2.46 14.79
C THR A 5 -14.32 -2.99 15.77
N ALA A 6 -13.06 -2.60 15.63
CA ALA A 6 -11.95 -3.09 16.46
C ALA A 6 -11.38 -2.03 17.41
N TYR A 7 -11.54 -0.74 17.10
CA TYR A 7 -10.99 0.36 17.88
C TYR A 7 -12.08 1.33 18.31
N GLU A 8 -12.10 1.66 19.60
CA GLU A 8 -12.80 2.83 20.14
C GLU A 8 -12.11 4.10 19.65
N SER A 9 -12.36 4.45 18.38
CA SER A 9 -11.50 5.37 17.62
C SER A 9 -11.53 6.80 18.16
N ARG A 10 -12.60 7.16 18.88
CA ARG A 10 -12.76 8.46 19.56
C ARG A 10 -12.07 8.52 20.93
N GLU A 11 -11.66 7.38 21.47
CA GLU A 11 -11.16 7.27 22.85
C GLU A 11 -9.68 6.87 22.89
N ILE A 12 -9.24 5.96 22.02
CA ILE A 12 -7.90 5.36 22.09
C ILE A 12 -6.76 6.39 22.14
N HIS A 13 -6.90 7.51 21.41
CA HIS A 13 -5.89 8.56 21.36
C HIS A 13 -5.69 9.31 22.67
N LYS A 14 -6.62 9.19 23.64
CA LYS A 14 -6.50 9.80 24.97
C LYS A 14 -5.49 9.05 25.85
N TYR A 15 -5.20 7.78 25.52
CA TYR A 15 -4.41 6.87 26.34
C TYR A 15 -3.02 6.56 25.77
N VAL A 16 -2.71 7.04 24.56
CA VAL A 16 -1.42 6.83 23.90
C VAL A 16 -0.73 8.15 23.60
N ASP A 17 0.59 8.16 23.57
CA ASP A 17 1.37 9.34 23.18
C ASP A 17 1.23 9.63 21.68
N TYR A 18 1.33 8.59 20.87
CA TYR A 18 1.19 8.64 19.42
C TYR A 18 0.65 7.32 18.85
N MET A 19 0.20 7.37 17.61
CA MET A 19 -0.37 6.27 16.85
C MET A 19 0.47 6.07 15.59
N LEU A 20 1.08 4.89 15.47
CA LEU A 20 1.80 4.47 14.27
C LEU A 20 0.79 3.93 13.26
N LEU A 21 0.40 4.73 12.28
CA LEU A 21 -0.55 4.29 11.26
C LEU A 21 0.17 3.40 10.23
N MET A 22 -0.32 2.17 10.06
CA MET A 22 0.17 1.23 9.06
C MET A 22 -0.42 1.57 7.68
N THR A 23 0.00 2.70 7.11
CA THR A 23 -0.48 3.24 5.83
C THR A 23 0.17 2.57 4.61
N TYR A 24 0.21 1.24 4.64
CA TYR A 24 0.77 0.35 3.64
C TYR A 24 0.03 -0.98 3.68
N ASN A 25 0.26 -1.86 2.70
CA ASN A 25 -0.48 -3.12 2.52
C ASN A 25 -1.95 -2.92 2.17
N PHE A 26 -2.26 -1.82 1.50
CA PHE A 26 -3.57 -1.59 0.91
C PHE A 26 -3.90 -2.62 -0.18
N HIS A 27 -2.88 -3.00 -0.96
CA HIS A 27 -2.95 -3.94 -2.07
C HIS A 27 -1.77 -4.92 -2.03
N GLY A 28 -1.93 -6.10 -2.60
CA GLY A 28 -0.88 -7.12 -2.63
C GLY A 28 -1.33 -8.39 -3.33
N GLY A 29 -0.55 -9.47 -3.23
CA GLY A 29 -0.79 -10.72 -3.98
C GLY A 29 -2.12 -11.45 -3.67
N TRP A 30 -2.92 -10.96 -2.72
CA TRP A 30 -4.30 -11.40 -2.47
C TRP A 30 -5.32 -10.74 -3.40
N ASP A 31 -4.93 -9.70 -4.14
CA ASP A 31 -5.74 -9.07 -5.18
C ASP A 31 -5.54 -9.77 -6.53
N ASN A 32 -6.58 -9.78 -7.36
CA ASN A 32 -6.50 -10.30 -8.73
C ASN A 32 -6.06 -9.23 -9.74
N GLN A 33 -5.72 -8.03 -9.28
CA GLN A 33 -5.22 -6.94 -10.10
C GLN A 33 -4.06 -6.22 -9.42
N THR A 34 -3.12 -5.72 -10.22
CA THR A 34 -1.99 -4.93 -9.72
C THR A 34 -2.44 -3.57 -9.21
N ALA A 35 -1.98 -3.19 -8.02
CA ALA A 35 -2.18 -1.87 -7.46
C ALA A 35 -1.04 -1.50 -6.49
N HIS A 36 -0.88 -0.21 -6.21
CA HIS A 36 0.19 0.28 -5.34
C HIS A 36 -0.20 0.13 -3.85
N HIS A 37 0.61 -0.60 -3.07
CA HIS A 37 0.25 -0.97 -1.70
C HIS A 37 0.29 0.17 -0.66
N SER A 38 0.89 1.32 -0.99
CA SER A 38 1.06 2.47 -0.09
C SER A 38 0.79 3.78 -0.83
N THR A 39 -0.29 3.82 -1.61
CA THR A 39 -0.66 4.98 -2.45
C THR A 39 -1.16 6.18 -1.63
N ILE A 40 -0.75 7.41 -2.00
CA ILE A 40 -1.20 8.64 -1.31
C ILE A 40 -2.67 8.90 -1.64
N LEU A 41 -3.01 8.87 -2.94
CA LEU A 41 -4.35 9.05 -3.47
C LEU A 41 -4.91 7.73 -4.07
N PRO A 42 -6.24 7.56 -4.14
CA PRO A 42 -6.81 6.42 -4.84
C PRO A 42 -6.54 6.52 -6.35
N SER A 43 -6.47 5.38 -7.03
CA SER A 43 -6.42 5.32 -8.50
C SER A 43 -7.81 5.59 -9.10
N ARG A 44 -7.84 6.01 -10.36
CA ARG A 44 -9.09 6.08 -11.14
C ARG A 44 -9.78 4.72 -11.32
N TYR A 45 -9.05 3.62 -11.12
CA TYR A 45 -9.58 2.26 -11.19
C TYR A 45 -10.22 1.81 -9.87
N ASP A 46 -10.06 2.57 -8.79
CA ASP A 46 -10.61 2.20 -7.50
C ASP A 46 -12.11 2.50 -7.42
N GLU A 47 -12.87 1.46 -7.11
CA GLU A 47 -14.33 1.53 -6.92
C GLU A 47 -14.73 1.12 -5.50
N GLY A 48 -15.83 1.68 -5.01
CA GLY A 48 -16.44 1.30 -3.74
C GLY A 48 -15.50 1.41 -2.54
N ILE A 49 -15.16 0.27 -1.94
CA ILE A 49 -14.29 0.24 -0.75
C ILE A 49 -12.83 0.57 -1.08
N ASN A 50 -12.37 0.31 -2.31
CA ASN A 50 -10.98 0.50 -2.71
C ASN A 50 -10.58 1.97 -2.76
N GLN A 51 -11.54 2.89 -2.98
CA GLN A 51 -11.30 4.34 -2.90
C GLN A 51 -10.79 4.81 -1.53
N ARG A 52 -10.92 3.96 -0.51
CA ARG A 52 -10.49 4.21 0.88
C ARG A 52 -9.13 3.59 1.20
N LEU A 53 -8.57 2.77 0.31
CA LEU A 53 -7.31 2.06 0.47
C LEU A 53 -6.12 2.94 0.06
N CYS A 54 -6.05 4.14 0.64
CA CYS A 54 -5.02 5.13 0.39
C CYS A 54 -4.63 5.88 1.68
N GLN A 55 -3.43 6.47 1.70
CA GLN A 55 -2.90 7.15 2.88
C GLN A 55 -3.78 8.34 3.29
N THR A 56 -4.24 9.13 2.31
CA THR A 56 -5.08 10.31 2.56
C THR A 56 -6.39 9.95 3.25
N TRP A 57 -7.08 8.90 2.80
CA TRP A 57 -8.30 8.45 3.45
C TRP A 57 -8.03 7.95 4.88
N ALA A 58 -7.00 7.12 5.06
CA ALA A 58 -6.66 6.56 6.38
C ALA A 58 -6.33 7.64 7.41
N VAL A 59 -5.53 8.65 7.04
CA VAL A 59 -5.21 9.79 7.90
C VAL A 59 -6.46 10.63 8.18
N ASN A 60 -7.24 10.96 7.14
CA ASN A 60 -8.45 11.77 7.29
C ASN A 60 -9.50 11.09 8.17
N TYR A 61 -9.60 9.77 8.15
CA TYR A 61 -10.47 9.02 9.05
C TYR A 61 -10.12 9.31 10.51
N TRP A 62 -8.86 9.15 10.90
CA TRP A 62 -8.41 9.36 12.29
C TRP A 62 -8.56 10.82 12.73
N LEU A 63 -8.29 11.77 11.84
CA LEU A 63 -8.57 13.18 12.09
C LEU A 63 -10.06 13.45 12.31
N SER A 64 -10.92 12.83 11.50
CA SER A 64 -12.38 13.03 11.58
C SER A 64 -13.00 12.53 12.89
N VAL A 65 -12.38 11.55 13.54
CA VAL A 65 -12.82 11.01 14.84
C VAL A 65 -12.17 11.72 16.05
N GLY A 66 -11.37 12.76 15.80
CA GLY A 66 -10.85 13.66 16.84
C GLY A 66 -9.41 13.39 17.27
N VAL A 67 -8.66 12.52 16.58
CA VAL A 67 -7.25 12.31 16.91
C VAL A 67 -6.45 13.58 16.57
N PRO A 68 -5.69 14.16 17.53
CA PRO A 68 -4.84 15.30 17.23
C PRO A 68 -3.77 14.96 16.19
N LYS A 69 -3.53 15.86 15.22
CA LYS A 69 -2.50 15.69 14.17
C LYS A 69 -1.12 15.33 14.75
N SER A 70 -0.75 15.94 15.88
CA SER A 70 0.53 15.70 16.56
C SER A 70 0.69 14.29 17.12
N LYS A 71 -0.40 13.52 17.24
CA LYS A 71 -0.36 12.12 17.67
C LYS A 71 -0.31 11.13 16.51
N ILE A 72 -0.42 11.57 15.26
CA ILE A 72 -0.42 10.67 14.09
C ILE A 72 1.00 10.59 13.52
N VAL A 73 1.54 9.38 13.47
CA VAL A 73 2.80 9.07 12.77
C VAL A 73 2.46 8.29 11.50
N LEU A 74 2.78 8.87 10.35
CA LEU A 74 2.54 8.25 9.04
C LEU A 74 3.53 7.09 8.81
N GLY A 75 3.02 5.93 8.43
CA GLY A 75 3.85 4.78 8.09
C GLY A 75 4.40 4.88 6.67
N LEU A 76 5.72 4.72 6.53
CA LEU A 76 6.40 4.67 5.24
C LEU A 76 6.98 3.27 5.04
N ALA A 77 6.59 2.62 3.94
CA ALA A 77 7.09 1.29 3.61
C ALA A 77 8.43 1.37 2.88
N THR A 78 9.42 0.60 3.34
CA THR A 78 10.72 0.40 2.67
C THR A 78 10.79 -0.93 1.93
N TYR A 79 9.65 -1.39 1.43
CA TYR A 79 9.42 -2.59 0.65
C TYR A 79 8.28 -2.32 -0.33
N GLY A 80 8.18 -3.13 -1.39
CA GLY A 80 7.07 -3.10 -2.32
C GLY A 80 6.32 -4.42 -2.31
N MET A 81 5.05 -4.37 -2.71
CA MET A 81 4.27 -5.54 -3.07
C MET A 81 4.43 -5.84 -4.55
N SER A 82 4.62 -7.10 -4.92
CA SER A 82 4.81 -7.56 -6.28
C SER A 82 3.73 -8.54 -6.70
N PHE A 83 3.53 -8.66 -8.01
CA PHE A 83 2.47 -9.46 -8.62
C PHE A 83 3.04 -10.32 -9.75
N THR A 84 2.40 -11.47 -9.99
CA THR A 84 2.60 -12.25 -11.22
C THR A 84 1.49 -11.91 -12.20
N LEU A 85 1.83 -11.25 -13.31
CA LEU A 85 0.87 -10.81 -14.34
C LEU A 85 0.31 -11.99 -15.13
N ASP A 86 -0.96 -11.89 -15.53
CA ASP A 86 -1.57 -12.83 -16.49
C ASP A 86 -1.00 -12.65 -17.91
N ASP A 87 -0.77 -11.39 -18.31
CA ASP A 87 -0.16 -11.02 -19.59
C ASP A 87 0.92 -9.97 -19.36
N ALA A 88 2.18 -10.32 -19.64
CA ALA A 88 3.32 -9.42 -19.46
C ALA A 88 3.23 -8.11 -20.28
N ARG A 89 2.38 -8.07 -21.32
CA ARG A 89 2.14 -6.87 -22.14
C ARG A 89 1.20 -5.87 -21.45
N VAL A 90 0.47 -6.30 -20.43
CA VAL A 90 -0.44 -5.48 -19.63
C VAL A 90 0.14 -5.39 -18.23
N ASN A 91 0.91 -4.32 -17.96
CA ASN A 91 1.77 -4.21 -16.78
C ASN A 91 1.61 -2.89 -16.01
N GLY A 92 0.57 -2.12 -16.31
CA GLY A 92 0.21 -0.90 -15.59
C GLY A 92 -0.69 -1.18 -14.39
N LEU A 93 -1.20 -0.12 -13.76
CA LEU A 93 -2.24 -0.24 -12.74
C LEU A 93 -3.46 -1.01 -13.27
N ASN A 94 -4.10 -1.76 -12.36
CA ASN A 94 -5.28 -2.58 -12.65
C ASN A 94 -5.07 -3.69 -13.70
N ALA A 95 -3.82 -4.06 -13.99
CA ALA A 95 -3.51 -5.23 -14.80
C ALA A 95 -3.89 -6.51 -14.06
N SER A 96 -4.39 -7.53 -14.78
CA SER A 96 -4.78 -8.81 -14.19
C SER A 96 -3.57 -9.59 -13.66
N SER A 97 -3.70 -10.18 -12.48
CA SER A 97 -2.65 -10.96 -11.82
C SER A 97 -3.16 -12.30 -11.29
N THR A 98 -2.27 -13.30 -11.33
CA THR A 98 -2.51 -14.64 -10.76
C THR A 98 -2.19 -14.73 -9.26
N GLY A 99 -1.59 -13.68 -8.68
CA GLY A 99 -1.22 -13.63 -7.27
C GLY A 99 0.08 -12.86 -7.05
N GLY A 100 0.77 -13.19 -5.97
CA GLY A 100 2.03 -12.56 -5.60
C GLY A 100 3.15 -12.81 -6.62
N GLY A 101 4.05 -11.84 -6.75
CA GLY A 101 5.30 -12.01 -7.50
C GLY A 101 6.20 -13.05 -6.84
N SER A 102 7.13 -13.61 -7.61
CA SER A 102 8.14 -14.51 -7.03
C SER A 102 8.92 -13.81 -5.93
N GLY A 103 9.21 -14.54 -4.85
CA GLY A 103 9.93 -13.97 -3.72
C GLY A 103 11.32 -13.46 -4.10
N GLY A 104 11.71 -12.33 -3.52
CA GLY A 104 13.01 -11.74 -3.73
C GLY A 104 14.17 -12.66 -3.33
N ARG A 105 15.35 -12.41 -3.90
CA ARG A 105 16.56 -13.19 -3.65
C ARG A 105 16.91 -13.30 -2.15
N TYR A 106 16.62 -12.24 -1.39
CA TYR A 106 16.97 -12.09 0.01
C TYR A 106 15.76 -12.19 0.92
N THR A 107 14.65 -11.52 0.59
CA THR A 107 13.41 -11.57 1.38
C THR A 107 12.74 -12.94 1.33
N ARG A 108 12.82 -13.63 0.18
CA ARG A 108 12.28 -14.98 -0.05
C ARG A 108 10.79 -15.14 0.28
N GLN A 109 10.06 -14.03 0.27
CA GLN A 109 8.64 -14.00 0.56
C GLN A 109 7.89 -13.68 -0.73
N GLU A 110 6.98 -14.56 -1.11
CA GLU A 110 6.09 -14.32 -2.25
C GLU A 110 5.36 -12.99 -2.11
N GLY A 111 5.29 -12.23 -3.20
CA GLY A 111 4.60 -10.95 -3.26
C GLY A 111 5.35 -9.81 -2.58
N VAL A 112 6.52 -10.00 -1.98
CA VAL A 112 7.24 -8.95 -1.25
C VAL A 112 8.66 -8.80 -1.77
N LEU A 113 9.08 -7.55 -1.97
CA LEU A 113 10.46 -7.18 -2.30
C LEU A 113 10.92 -6.05 -1.40
N ALA A 114 12.09 -6.20 -0.77
CA ALA A 114 12.71 -5.08 -0.05
C ALA A 114 13.16 -4.00 -1.04
N TYR A 115 13.24 -2.75 -0.59
CA TYR A 115 13.67 -1.64 -1.46
C TYR A 115 15.01 -1.90 -2.17
N TYR A 116 15.98 -2.52 -1.48
CA TYR A 116 17.27 -2.85 -2.08
C TYR A 116 17.18 -3.93 -3.17
N GLU A 117 16.19 -4.83 -3.11
CA GLU A 117 15.93 -5.83 -4.15
C GLU A 117 15.34 -5.14 -5.38
N ILE A 118 14.42 -4.19 -5.19
CA ILE A 118 13.86 -3.38 -6.27
C ILE A 118 14.98 -2.56 -6.95
N CYS A 119 15.85 -1.91 -6.17
CA CYS A 119 17.00 -1.19 -6.71
C CYS A 119 17.95 -2.09 -7.49
N GLU A 120 18.28 -3.27 -6.96
CA GLU A 120 19.14 -4.23 -7.67
C GLU A 120 18.53 -4.63 -9.01
N ASN A 121 17.22 -4.89 -9.04
CA ASN A 121 16.49 -5.23 -10.26
C ASN A 121 16.47 -4.12 -11.31
N ILE A 122 16.26 -2.87 -10.90
CA ILE A 122 16.36 -1.71 -11.81
C ILE A 122 17.78 -1.57 -12.35
N GLN A 123 18.79 -1.67 -11.50
CA GLN A 123 20.18 -1.38 -11.88
C GLN A 123 20.86 -2.51 -12.67
N ARG A 124 20.50 -3.77 -12.39
CA ARG A 124 21.25 -4.94 -12.90
C ARG A 124 20.44 -5.85 -13.81
N TYR A 125 19.12 -5.86 -13.66
CA TYR A 125 18.23 -6.80 -14.35
C TYR A 125 17.22 -6.12 -15.28
N GLY A 126 17.42 -4.83 -15.57
CA GLY A 126 16.70 -4.11 -16.62
C GLY A 126 15.24 -3.82 -16.31
N TRP A 127 14.85 -3.74 -15.03
CA TRP A 127 13.48 -3.36 -14.70
C TRP A 127 13.18 -1.91 -15.07
N GLU A 128 12.01 -1.71 -15.68
CA GLU A 128 11.49 -0.38 -15.99
C GLU A 128 10.89 0.27 -14.74
N ARG A 129 11.21 1.56 -14.53
CA ARG A 129 10.61 2.36 -13.47
C ARG A 129 9.57 3.30 -14.07
N VAL A 130 8.32 3.13 -13.65
CA VAL A 130 7.19 3.97 -14.06
C VAL A 130 6.73 4.82 -12.87
N TRP A 131 6.42 6.09 -13.14
CA TRP A 131 5.81 6.99 -12.17
C TRP A 131 4.30 7.05 -12.37
N ILE A 132 3.52 6.90 -11.30
CA ILE A 132 2.05 6.90 -11.34
C ILE A 132 1.54 8.26 -10.84
N GLN A 133 1.46 9.22 -11.74
CA GLN A 133 1.12 10.62 -11.39
C GLN A 133 -0.24 10.81 -10.70
N GLU A 134 -1.20 9.90 -10.93
CA GLU A 134 -2.54 10.00 -10.32
C GLU A 134 -2.59 9.52 -8.85
N GLN A 135 -1.52 8.91 -8.34
CA GLN A 135 -1.45 8.33 -7.00
C GLN A 135 -0.61 9.16 -6.01
N ASP A 136 -0.11 10.32 -6.45
CA ASP A 136 0.66 11.30 -5.66
C ASP A 136 -0.20 12.32 -4.91
#